data_AF-A0A2U9SD89-F1
#
_entry.id   AF-A0A2U9SD89-F1
#
_cell.length_a   1.000
_cell.length_b   1.000
_cell.length_c   1.000
_cell.angle_alpha   90.00
_cell.angle_beta   90.00
_cell.angle_gamma   90.00
#
_symmetry.space_group_name_H-M   'P 1'
#
loop_
_entity.id
_entity.type
_entity.pdbx_description
1 polymer ?
#
loop_
_entity_poly.entity_id
_entity_poly.type
_entity_poly.pdbx_seq_one_letter_code
_entity_poly.pdbx_strand_id
1 'polypeptide(L)'
;MKLVKDAAWAALPQVGSSHLSEALAAGFGYKTNASLQSALKASTVTVEFNEGAFAGRLRTVAPSVPYTLGLMFPVLASIPEIQTRLKHLTVSKVTAIIGLVEAANQRQSGSGARRLSIGAGGNADAVVDAILRGPSPAVIDLYSAIKALNHDELMELMGLMWIGRDYDGTFEDAVSHAYRNSDAGDVMYIAEKRPVLAKYLRGGLAKIGFHVVSERASNSMAAPAITKHSDACPNLGVFSDLLIGSQIPY
;
A
#
# COMPACT_ATOMS: atom_id res chain seq x y z
N MET A 1 -4.28 19.85 9.90
CA MET A 1 -5.42 20.06 8.95
C MET A 1 -5.26 21.30 8.07
N LYS A 2 -4.84 22.45 8.61
CA LYS A 2 -4.61 23.66 7.80
C LYS A 2 -3.65 23.39 6.63
N LEU A 3 -2.49 22.77 6.90
CA LEU A 3 -1.53 22.37 5.87
C LEU A 3 -2.09 21.43 4.79
N VAL A 4 -2.97 20.50 5.18
CA VAL A 4 -3.66 19.58 4.24
C VAL A 4 -4.57 20.33 3.29
N LYS A 5 -5.32 21.31 3.81
CA LYS A 5 -6.18 22.15 3.00
C LYS A 5 -5.37 23.06 2.08
N ASP A 6 -4.29 23.66 2.61
CA ASP A 6 -3.44 24.57 1.85
C ASP A 6 -2.75 23.82 0.69
N ALA A 7 -2.23 22.62 0.93
CA ALA A 7 -1.61 21.78 -0.10
C ALA A 7 -2.63 21.28 -1.14
N ALA A 8 -3.80 20.82 -0.70
CA ALA A 8 -4.87 20.40 -1.61
C ALA A 8 -5.40 21.57 -2.45
N TRP A 9 -5.42 22.78 -1.87
CA TRP A 9 -5.83 23.99 -2.58
C TRP A 9 -4.77 24.45 -3.58
N ALA A 10 -3.48 24.34 -3.24
CA ALA A 10 -2.40 24.59 -4.20
C ALA A 10 -2.45 23.64 -5.41
N ALA A 11 -2.87 22.39 -5.18
CA ALA A 11 -3.03 21.39 -6.24
C ALA A 11 -4.32 21.57 -7.06
N LEU A 12 -5.36 22.17 -6.46
CA LEU A 12 -6.69 22.37 -7.07
C LEU A 12 -7.22 23.78 -6.78
N PRO A 13 -6.54 24.85 -7.26
CA PRO A 13 -6.89 26.23 -6.93
C PRO A 13 -8.28 26.64 -7.44
N GLN A 14 -8.77 25.97 -8.48
CA GLN A 14 -10.09 26.17 -9.08
C GLN A 14 -11.25 25.60 -8.23
N VAL A 15 -10.97 24.81 -7.18
CA VAL A 15 -12.00 24.24 -6.32
C VAL A 15 -12.25 25.18 -5.15
N GLY A 16 -13.52 25.58 -4.95
CA GLY A 16 -13.93 26.37 -3.79
C GLY A 16 -13.53 25.69 -2.47
N SER A 17 -13.09 26.48 -1.49
CA SER A 17 -12.55 25.98 -0.22
C SER A 17 -13.52 25.10 0.58
N SER A 18 -14.83 25.38 0.47
CA SER A 18 -15.92 24.57 1.05
C SER A 18 -16.00 23.18 0.40
N HIS A 19 -16.01 23.12 -0.93
CA HIS A 19 -16.07 21.89 -1.72
C HIS A 19 -14.82 21.03 -1.52
N LEU A 20 -13.64 21.65 -1.51
CA LEU A 20 -12.39 20.97 -1.24
C LEU A 20 -12.38 20.35 0.17
N SER A 21 -12.89 21.09 1.17
CA SER A 21 -13.00 20.58 2.54
C SER A 21 -13.95 19.39 2.66
N GLU A 22 -15.06 19.37 1.92
CA GLU A 22 -15.96 18.22 1.86
C GLU A 22 -15.36 17.03 1.13
N ALA A 23 -14.67 17.26 0.00
CA ALA A 23 -13.99 16.21 -0.74
C ALA A 23 -12.89 15.57 0.11
N LEU A 24 -12.08 16.37 0.82
CA LEU A 24 -11.10 15.88 1.78
C LEU A 24 -11.78 15.08 2.90
N ALA A 25 -12.93 15.54 3.41
CA ALA A 25 -13.67 14.80 4.42
C ALA A 25 -14.06 13.40 3.94
N ALA A 26 -14.62 13.31 2.74
CA ALA A 26 -14.95 12.02 2.12
C ALA A 26 -13.71 11.16 1.88
N GLY A 27 -12.60 11.78 1.45
CA GLY A 27 -11.31 11.11 1.27
C GLY A 27 -10.82 10.47 2.57
N PHE A 28 -11.00 11.11 3.71
CA PHE A 28 -10.67 10.54 5.03
C PHE A 28 -11.77 9.67 5.64
N GLY A 29 -12.82 9.32 4.88
CA GLY A 29 -13.91 8.44 5.34
C GLY A 29 -15.01 9.13 6.16
N TYR A 30 -15.03 10.46 6.21
CA TYR A 30 -16.02 11.24 6.97
C TYR A 30 -17.13 11.76 6.07
N LYS A 31 -18.36 11.76 6.59
CA LYS A 31 -19.54 12.27 5.85
C LYS A 31 -19.49 13.78 5.66
N THR A 32 -18.91 14.51 6.62
CA THR A 32 -18.85 15.99 6.59
C THR A 32 -17.52 16.51 7.11
N ASN A 33 -17.11 17.70 6.64
CA ASN A 33 -15.93 18.40 7.17
C ASN A 33 -16.05 18.67 8.68
N ALA A 34 -17.27 18.89 9.20
CA ALA A 34 -17.48 19.02 10.64
C ALA A 34 -17.14 17.74 11.40
N SER A 35 -17.58 16.57 10.91
CA SER A 35 -17.27 15.28 11.55
C SER A 35 -15.77 14.97 11.53
N LEU A 36 -15.08 15.28 10.44
CA LEU A 36 -13.62 15.16 10.35
C LEU A 36 -12.91 16.12 11.33
N GLN A 37 -13.35 17.38 11.43
CA GLN A 37 -12.77 18.32 12.39
C GLN A 37 -12.98 17.88 13.84
N SER A 38 -14.15 17.34 14.18
CA SER A 38 -14.41 16.78 15.51
C SER A 38 -13.52 15.58 15.80
N ALA A 39 -13.34 14.66 14.85
CA ALA A 39 -12.47 13.50 15.02
C ALA A 39 -10.99 13.90 15.15
N LEU A 40 -10.53 14.91 14.40
CA LEU A 40 -9.19 15.47 14.53
C LEU A 40 -8.96 16.11 15.90
N LYS A 41 -9.95 16.86 16.42
CA LYS A 41 -9.89 17.44 17.77
C LYS A 41 -9.84 16.36 18.86
N ALA A 42 -10.50 15.23 18.62
CA ALA A 42 -10.51 14.08 19.51
C ALA A 42 -9.28 13.15 19.32
N SER A 43 -8.36 13.45 18.39
CA SER A 43 -7.22 12.60 18.05
C SER A 43 -7.59 11.14 17.69
N THR A 44 -8.80 10.92 17.17
CA THR A 44 -9.35 9.58 16.86
C THR A 44 -9.28 9.24 15.37
N VAL A 45 -8.55 10.03 14.58
CA VAL A 45 -8.50 9.84 13.13
C VAL A 45 -7.51 8.73 12.77
N THR A 46 -8.03 7.61 12.27
CA THR A 46 -7.28 6.68 11.41
C THR A 46 -7.19 7.26 10.01
N VAL A 47 -5.98 7.64 9.59
CA VAL A 47 -5.73 8.43 8.38
C VAL A 47 -5.55 7.52 7.16
N GLU A 48 -6.61 6.81 6.75
CA GLU A 48 -6.66 6.25 5.40
C GLU A 48 -7.25 7.31 4.46
N PHE A 49 -6.47 7.77 3.48
CA PHE A 49 -6.99 8.65 2.43
C PHE A 49 -7.45 7.80 1.24
N ASN A 50 -8.76 7.64 1.10
CA ASN A 50 -9.39 7.03 -0.04
C ASN A 50 -9.54 8.05 -1.17
N GLU A 51 -8.61 8.03 -2.12
CA GLU A 51 -8.62 8.93 -3.26
C GLU A 51 -9.86 8.73 -4.17
N GLY A 52 -10.40 7.52 -4.24
CA GLY A 52 -11.65 7.25 -4.95
C GLY A 52 -12.85 7.96 -4.33
N ALA A 53 -12.95 7.96 -3.00
CA ALA A 53 -13.98 8.67 -2.25
C ALA A 53 -13.82 10.19 -2.36
N PHE A 54 -12.57 10.69 -2.31
CA PHE A 54 -12.26 12.09 -2.58
C PHE A 54 -12.72 12.50 -3.98
N ALA A 55 -12.30 11.77 -5.02
CA ALA A 55 -12.64 12.05 -6.41
C ALA A 55 -14.16 11.98 -6.64
N GLY A 56 -14.83 10.96 -6.08
CA GLY A 56 -16.28 10.81 -6.16
C GLY A 56 -17.02 11.99 -5.52
N ARG A 57 -16.59 12.42 -4.33
CA ARG A 57 -17.18 13.59 -3.68
C ARG A 57 -16.88 14.87 -4.45
N LEU A 58 -15.66 15.05 -4.95
CA LEU A 58 -15.26 16.22 -5.72
C LEU A 58 -16.10 16.37 -6.99
N ARG A 59 -16.39 15.29 -7.72
CA ARG A 59 -17.33 15.33 -8.87
C ARG A 59 -18.74 15.74 -8.49
N THR A 60 -19.16 15.47 -7.26
CA THR A 60 -20.49 15.85 -6.77
C THR A 60 -20.55 17.34 -6.42
N VAL A 61 -19.53 17.86 -5.73
CA VAL A 61 -19.53 19.24 -5.21
C VAL A 61 -18.92 20.24 -6.19
N ALA A 62 -18.10 19.80 -7.13
CA ALA A 62 -17.40 20.62 -8.13
C ALA A 62 -17.35 19.90 -9.51
N PRO A 63 -18.51 19.63 -10.15
CA PRO A 63 -18.60 18.82 -11.37
C PRO A 63 -17.86 19.41 -12.57
N SER A 64 -17.63 20.72 -12.59
CA SER A 64 -16.91 21.42 -13.65
C SER A 64 -15.37 21.31 -13.55
N VAL A 65 -14.85 20.74 -12.47
CA VAL A 65 -13.40 20.62 -12.25
C VAL A 65 -12.90 19.25 -12.69
N PRO A 66 -12.04 19.17 -13.72
CA PRO A 66 -11.41 17.90 -14.08
C PRO A 66 -10.46 17.47 -12.97
N TYR A 67 -10.61 16.22 -12.52
CA TYR A 67 -9.75 15.60 -11.51
C TYR A 67 -9.19 14.27 -12.02
N THR A 68 -7.88 14.13 -11.97
CA THR A 68 -7.15 12.91 -12.34
C THR A 68 -6.79 12.14 -11.08
N LEU A 69 -7.13 10.85 -11.03
CA LEU A 69 -6.69 9.95 -9.96
C LEU A 69 -5.15 9.88 -9.95
N GLY A 70 -4.55 9.87 -8.76
CA GLY A 70 -3.12 9.94 -8.52
C GLY A 70 -2.59 11.35 -8.22
N LEU A 71 -3.43 12.40 -8.33
CA LEU A 71 -3.00 13.78 -8.12
C LEU A 71 -2.85 14.13 -6.63
N MET A 72 -3.75 13.63 -5.77
CA MET A 72 -3.74 14.00 -4.35
C MET A 72 -2.74 13.19 -3.52
N PHE A 73 -2.42 11.96 -3.91
CA PHE A 73 -1.50 11.11 -3.16
C PHE A 73 -0.12 11.75 -2.93
N PRO A 74 0.61 12.25 -3.95
CA PRO A 74 1.91 12.90 -3.74
C PRO A 74 1.80 14.21 -2.95
N VAL A 75 0.70 14.95 -3.12
CA VAL A 75 0.44 16.21 -2.40
C VAL A 75 0.27 15.96 -0.91
N LEU A 76 -0.52 14.94 -0.53
CA LEU A 76 -0.69 14.56 0.87
C LEU A 76 0.58 13.95 1.46
N ALA A 77 1.32 13.15 0.67
CA ALA A 77 2.59 12.56 1.09
C ALA A 77 3.69 13.60 1.34
N SER A 78 3.63 14.77 0.69
CA SER A 78 4.57 15.88 0.89
C SER A 78 4.35 16.70 2.17
N ILE A 79 3.29 16.44 2.93
CA ILE A 79 2.98 17.19 4.16
C ILE A 79 3.74 16.54 5.33
N PRO A 80 4.77 17.21 5.89
CA PRO A 80 5.61 16.63 6.94
C PRO A 80 4.82 16.31 8.20
N GLU A 81 3.75 17.04 8.46
CA GLU A 81 2.88 16.87 9.64
C GLU A 81 2.10 15.54 9.62
N ILE A 82 1.81 14.98 8.44
CA ILE A 82 1.24 13.62 8.29
C ILE A 82 2.32 12.56 8.56
N GLN A 83 3.60 12.92 8.51
CA GLN A 83 4.74 12.01 8.74
C GLN A 83 5.16 11.86 10.21
N THR A 84 4.46 12.49 11.18
CA THR A 84 5.05 12.81 12.50
C THR A 84 5.16 11.67 13.53
N ARG A 85 4.84 10.42 13.21
CA ARG A 85 5.06 9.30 14.16
C ARG A 85 6.39 8.58 13.97
N LEU A 86 6.88 8.43 12.74
CA LEU A 86 8.20 7.85 12.46
C LEU A 86 9.20 9.00 12.29
N LYS A 87 10.16 9.11 13.21
CA LYS A 87 11.13 10.22 13.25
C LYS A 87 12.38 9.90 12.44
N HIS A 88 12.75 8.62 12.36
CA HIS A 88 14.00 8.18 11.76
C HIS A 88 13.77 7.17 10.62
N LEU A 89 12.76 6.32 10.75
CA LEU A 89 12.44 5.26 9.81
C LEU A 89 11.44 5.72 8.75
N THR A 90 11.82 5.68 7.48
CA THR A 90 10.90 6.08 6.40
C THR A 90 9.93 4.95 6.01
N VAL A 91 8.72 5.30 5.59
CA VAL A 91 7.72 4.34 5.06
C VAL A 91 8.27 3.54 3.88
N SER A 92 9.14 4.15 3.06
CA SER A 92 9.83 3.48 1.95
C SER A 92 10.73 2.34 2.45
N LYS A 93 11.55 2.57 3.48
CA LYS A 93 12.39 1.53 4.11
C LYS A 93 11.54 0.39 4.68
N VAL A 94 10.45 0.71 5.38
CA VAL A 94 9.52 -0.32 5.91
C VAL A 94 8.90 -1.14 4.78
N THR A 95 8.48 -0.50 3.69
CA THR A 95 7.88 -1.17 2.53
C THR A 95 8.88 -2.09 1.84
N ALA A 96 10.14 -1.66 1.70
CA ALA A 96 11.22 -2.50 1.18
C ALA A 96 11.45 -3.74 2.05
N ILE A 97 11.48 -3.57 3.39
CA ILE A 97 11.60 -4.68 4.34
C ILE A 97 10.41 -5.64 4.22
N ILE A 98 9.17 -5.14 4.10
CA ILE A 98 7.98 -5.96 3.88
C ILE A 98 8.12 -6.79 2.59
N GLY A 99 8.57 -6.19 1.49
CA GLY A 99 8.79 -6.91 0.23
C GLY A 99 9.83 -8.03 0.35
N LEU A 100 10.93 -7.78 1.06
CA LEU A 100 11.96 -8.79 1.34
C LEU A 100 11.42 -9.93 2.20
N VAL A 101 10.60 -9.62 3.22
CA VAL A 101 9.92 -10.64 4.05
C VAL A 101 9.02 -11.53 3.19
N GLU A 102 8.22 -10.95 2.30
CA GLU A 102 7.32 -11.70 1.44
C GLU A 102 8.05 -12.57 0.42
N ALA A 103 9.11 -12.04 -0.20
CA ALA A 103 9.97 -12.81 -1.08
C ALA A 103 10.61 -14.00 -0.35
N ALA A 104 11.04 -13.79 0.90
CA ALA A 104 11.61 -14.84 1.73
C ALA A 104 10.56 -15.89 2.19
N ASN A 105 9.30 -15.52 2.36
CA ASN A 105 8.21 -16.43 2.74
C ASN A 105 7.65 -17.24 1.55
N GLN A 106 7.59 -16.65 0.35
CA GLN A 106 7.10 -17.33 -0.86
C GLN A 106 7.98 -18.52 -1.24
N ARG A 107 9.31 -18.42 -1.06
CA ARG A 107 10.24 -19.52 -1.36
C ARG A 107 10.16 -20.68 -0.37
N GLN A 108 9.74 -20.44 0.87
CA GLN A 108 9.42 -21.55 1.79
C GLN A 108 8.14 -22.28 1.39
N SER A 109 7.12 -21.55 0.92
CA SER A 109 5.84 -22.15 0.50
C SER A 109 5.95 -22.91 -0.84
N GLY A 110 6.82 -22.47 -1.75
CA GLY A 110 7.11 -23.14 -3.02
C GLY A 110 7.84 -24.49 -2.87
N SER A 111 8.46 -24.75 -1.71
CA SER A 111 9.09 -26.04 -1.41
C SER A 111 8.08 -27.12 -0.97
N GLY A 112 6.83 -26.75 -0.66
CA GLY A 112 5.78 -27.67 -0.20
C GLY A 112 4.85 -28.20 -1.30
N ALA A 113 4.94 -27.69 -2.53
CA ALA A 113 4.03 -28.09 -3.63
C ALA A 113 4.54 -29.27 -4.47
N ARG A 114 5.74 -29.81 -4.18
CA ARG A 114 6.11 -31.16 -4.66
C ARG A 114 5.61 -32.17 -3.63
N ARG A 115 4.36 -32.59 -3.83
CA ARG A 115 3.67 -33.64 -3.09
C ARG A 115 4.45 -34.95 -3.17
N LEU A 116 5.46 -35.12 -2.31
CA LEU A 116 5.97 -36.43 -1.93
C LEU A 116 5.11 -36.90 -0.77
N SER A 117 4.24 -37.85 -1.08
CA SER A 117 3.58 -38.71 -0.10
C SER A 117 4.64 -39.44 0.73
N ILE A 118 4.95 -38.93 1.92
CA ILE A 118 5.78 -39.61 2.93
C ILE A 118 5.11 -39.21 4.26
N GLY A 119 4.33 -40.06 4.93
CA GLY A 119 4.84 -41.25 5.61
C GLY A 119 5.52 -40.77 6.90
N ALA A 120 4.91 -41.02 8.06
CA ALA A 120 5.47 -40.62 9.35
C ALA A 120 6.87 -41.24 9.56
N GLY A 121 7.91 -40.45 9.36
CA GLY A 121 9.30 -40.83 9.53
C GLY A 121 10.20 -39.65 9.19
N GLY A 122 10.70 -38.96 10.21
CA GLY A 122 11.60 -37.82 10.03
C GLY A 122 12.88 -38.26 9.34
N ASN A 123 13.00 -37.96 8.05
CA ASN A 123 14.14 -38.37 7.25
C ASN A 123 15.30 -37.37 7.45
N ALA A 124 16.43 -37.85 7.96
CA ALA A 124 17.66 -37.09 8.15
C ALA A 124 18.14 -36.41 6.85
N ASP A 125 17.81 -36.99 5.70
CA ASP A 125 18.13 -36.41 4.39
C ASP A 125 17.48 -35.04 4.16
N ALA A 126 16.26 -34.79 4.68
CA ALA A 126 15.62 -33.49 4.55
C ALA A 126 16.31 -32.41 5.40
N VAL A 127 16.89 -32.80 6.53
CA VAL A 127 17.67 -31.92 7.41
C VAL A 127 19.04 -31.62 6.78
N VAL A 128 19.71 -32.64 6.25
CA VAL A 128 20.99 -32.49 5.53
C VAL A 128 20.82 -31.64 4.27
N ASP A 129 19.76 -31.84 3.50
CA ASP A 129 19.44 -31.05 2.30
C ASP A 129 19.01 -29.61 2.63
N ALA A 130 18.49 -29.35 3.84
CA ALA A 130 18.27 -27.99 4.34
C ALA A 130 19.58 -27.31 4.78
N ILE A 131 20.48 -28.05 5.43
CA ILE A 131 21.81 -27.56 5.83
C ILE A 131 22.66 -27.22 4.60
N LEU A 132 22.67 -28.09 3.59
CA LEU A 132 23.45 -27.90 2.36
C LEU A 132 22.92 -26.76 1.47
N ARG A 133 21.62 -26.45 1.52
CA ARG A 133 21.04 -25.35 0.74
C ARG A 133 21.33 -23.96 1.32
N GLY A 134 21.69 -23.87 2.60
CA GLY A 134 21.96 -22.60 3.27
C GLY A 134 20.73 -21.67 3.35
N PRO A 135 20.86 -20.51 4.01
CA PRO A 135 19.80 -19.51 4.03
C PRO A 135 19.55 -18.98 2.61
N SER A 136 18.28 -18.91 2.21
CA SER A 136 17.93 -18.38 0.89
C SER A 136 18.47 -16.95 0.72
N PRO A 137 18.85 -16.52 -0.51
CA PRO A 137 19.32 -15.16 -0.76
C PRO A 137 18.38 -14.08 -0.19
N ALA A 138 17.06 -14.27 -0.31
CA ALA A 138 16.07 -13.34 0.26
C ALA A 138 16.12 -13.22 1.80
N VAL A 139 16.54 -14.27 2.51
CA VAL A 139 16.76 -14.23 3.97
C VAL A 139 18.05 -13.46 4.30
N ILE A 140 19.09 -13.63 3.49
CA ILE A 140 20.35 -12.88 3.61
C ILE A 140 20.09 -11.39 3.32
N ASP A 141 19.30 -11.09 2.30
CA ASP A 141 18.93 -9.72 1.91
C ASP A 141 18.08 -9.05 2.99
N LEU A 142 17.11 -9.77 3.57
CA LEU A 142 16.31 -9.28 4.70
C LEU A 142 17.19 -8.96 5.90
N TYR A 143 18.08 -9.87 6.27
CA TYR A 143 18.99 -9.65 7.41
C TYR A 143 19.91 -8.47 7.17
N SER A 144 20.46 -8.35 5.96
CA SER A 144 21.33 -7.24 5.55
C SER A 144 20.58 -5.90 5.58
N ALA A 145 19.32 -5.88 5.13
CA ALA A 145 18.48 -4.69 5.16
C ALA A 145 18.15 -4.22 6.58
N ILE A 146 17.84 -5.14 7.50
CA ILE A 146 17.60 -4.79 8.91
C ILE A 146 18.91 -4.34 9.57
N LYS A 147 20.03 -5.02 9.32
CA LYS A 147 21.34 -4.67 9.85
C LYS A 147 21.85 -3.30 9.37
N ALA A 148 21.42 -2.87 8.18
CA ALA A 148 21.79 -1.57 7.62
C ALA A 148 21.02 -0.40 8.25
N LEU A 149 19.98 -0.66 9.04
CA LEU A 149 19.29 0.38 9.81
C LEU A 149 20.20 0.89 10.92
N ASN A 150 20.16 2.20 11.16
CA ASN A 150 20.77 2.74 12.38
C ASN A 150 19.95 2.35 13.61
N HIS A 151 20.50 2.57 14.80
CA HIS A 151 19.86 2.16 16.05
C HIS A 151 18.45 2.76 16.23
N ASP A 152 18.26 4.05 15.92
CA ASP A 152 16.97 4.71 16.05
C ASP A 152 15.92 4.13 15.07
N GLU A 153 16.34 3.90 13.82
CA GLU A 153 15.53 3.24 12.80
C GLU A 153 15.13 1.81 13.20
N LEU A 154 16.05 1.09 13.86
CA LEU A 154 15.80 -0.26 14.37
C LEU A 154 14.79 -0.24 15.53
N MET A 155 14.88 0.74 16.44
CA MET A 155 13.92 0.89 17.54
C MET A 155 12.52 1.23 17.03
N GLU A 156 12.43 2.11 16.02
CA GLU A 156 11.15 2.41 15.37
C GLU A 156 10.57 1.20 14.64
N LEU A 157 11.41 0.40 13.96
CA LEU A 157 10.97 -0.84 13.31
C LEU A 157 10.44 -1.85 14.35
N MET A 158 11.11 -1.98 15.48
CA MET A 158 10.72 -2.87 16.57
C MET A 158 9.41 -2.41 17.24
N GLY A 159 9.30 -1.11 17.54
CA GLY A 159 8.06 -0.52 18.04
C GLY A 159 6.89 -0.73 17.10
N LEU A 160 7.12 -0.57 15.79
CA LEU A 160 6.11 -0.77 14.75
C LEU A 160 5.63 -2.23 14.70
N MET A 161 6.56 -3.18 14.77
CA MET A 161 6.26 -4.60 14.85
C MET A 161 5.40 -4.92 16.08
N TRP A 162 5.74 -4.36 17.25
CA TRP A 162 4.99 -4.60 18.49
C TRP A 162 3.58 -4.03 18.45
N ILE A 163 3.41 -2.79 17.96
CA ILE A 163 2.09 -2.20 17.76
C ILE A 163 1.24 -3.10 16.83
N GLY A 164 1.83 -3.61 15.75
CA GLY A 164 1.12 -4.53 14.85
C GLY A 164 0.84 -5.92 15.42
N ARG A 165 1.58 -6.35 16.44
CA ARG A 165 1.41 -7.65 17.12
C ARG A 165 0.36 -7.65 18.23
N ASP A 166 0.03 -6.48 18.78
CA ASP A 166 -0.90 -6.22 19.91
C ASP A 166 -0.21 -5.72 21.20
N TYR A 167 0.73 -4.79 21.06
CA TYR A 167 1.27 -4.03 22.20
C TYR A 167 0.19 -3.12 22.82
N ASP A 168 0.07 -3.19 24.14
CA ASP A 168 -0.87 -2.40 24.92
C ASP A 168 -0.22 -1.05 25.27
N GLY A 169 -0.31 -0.10 24.34
CA GLY A 169 0.28 1.24 24.47
C GLY A 169 0.36 2.00 23.15
N THR A 170 0.88 3.22 23.21
CA THR A 170 1.12 4.02 22.01
C THR A 170 2.38 3.58 21.27
N PHE A 171 2.54 4.01 20.02
CA PHE A 171 3.77 3.76 19.27
C PHE A 171 4.99 4.36 19.98
N GLU A 172 4.84 5.54 20.57
CA GLU A 172 5.89 6.22 21.32
C GLU A 172 6.27 5.42 22.59
N ASP A 173 5.30 4.79 23.25
CA ASP A 173 5.56 3.87 24.37
C ASP A 173 6.30 2.62 23.92
N ALA A 174 5.92 2.06 22.76
CA ALA A 174 6.57 0.89 22.19
C ALA A 174 8.02 1.18 21.78
N VAL A 175 8.29 2.34 21.17
CA VAL A 175 9.66 2.78 20.85
C VAL A 175 10.46 3.04 22.12
N SER A 176 9.87 3.71 23.12
CA SER A 176 10.53 3.91 24.41
C SER A 176 10.82 2.58 25.13
N HIS A 177 9.93 1.60 25.00
CA HIS A 177 10.15 0.25 25.48
C HIS A 177 11.27 -0.46 24.71
N ALA A 178 11.37 -0.23 23.40
CA ALA A 178 12.41 -0.79 22.55
C ALA A 178 13.79 -0.29 23.00
N TYR A 179 13.97 1.02 23.18
CA TYR A 179 15.24 1.59 23.66
C TYR A 179 15.67 1.05 25.02
N ARG A 180 14.71 0.79 25.93
CA ARG A 180 15.02 0.28 27.27
C ARG A 180 15.45 -1.19 27.29
N ASN A 181 15.10 -1.96 26.27
CA ASN A 181 15.33 -3.40 26.20
C ASN A 181 16.21 -3.80 25.00
N SER A 182 16.79 -2.83 24.31
CA SER A 182 17.59 -3.08 23.11
C SER A 182 18.92 -3.74 23.45
N ASP A 183 19.30 -4.72 22.64
CA ASP A 183 20.60 -5.35 22.69
C ASP A 183 21.13 -5.72 21.29
N ALA A 184 22.34 -6.27 21.24
CA ALA A 184 22.99 -6.66 19.98
C ALA A 184 22.23 -7.75 19.20
N GLY A 185 21.29 -8.45 19.84
CA GLY A 185 20.45 -9.50 19.28
C GLY A 185 19.20 -9.01 18.55
N ASP A 186 18.84 -7.72 18.65
CA ASP A 186 17.59 -7.17 18.08
C ASP A 186 17.42 -7.43 16.58
N VAL A 187 18.52 -7.31 15.81
CA VAL A 187 18.51 -7.58 14.37
C VAL A 187 18.09 -9.03 14.07
N MET A 188 18.65 -9.97 14.83
CA MET A 188 18.33 -11.39 14.70
C MET A 188 16.89 -11.66 15.17
N TYR A 189 16.50 -11.09 16.31
CA TYR A 189 15.17 -11.22 16.87
C TYR A 189 14.08 -10.77 15.89
N ILE A 190 14.25 -9.62 15.23
CA ILE A 190 13.30 -9.11 14.24
C ILE A 190 13.28 -10.04 13.01
N ALA A 191 14.45 -10.45 12.50
CA ALA A 191 14.55 -11.34 11.34
C ALA A 191 13.89 -12.71 11.61
N GLU A 192 13.98 -13.25 12.83
CA GLU A 192 13.31 -14.48 13.23
C GLU A 192 11.78 -14.39 13.15
N LYS A 193 11.19 -13.20 13.33
CA LYS A 193 9.74 -12.99 13.19
C LYS A 193 9.27 -13.00 11.73
N ARG A 194 10.16 -13.17 10.75
CA ARG A 194 9.87 -13.18 9.30
C ARG A 194 8.54 -13.85 8.89
N PRO A 195 8.12 -15.03 9.40
CA PRO A 195 6.86 -15.64 8.97
C PRO A 195 5.62 -14.75 9.18
N VAL A 196 5.67 -13.85 10.18
CA VAL A 196 4.57 -12.95 10.55
C VAL A 196 4.96 -11.47 10.47
N LEU A 197 6.23 -11.15 10.24
CA LEU A 197 6.77 -9.79 10.30
C LEU A 197 6.06 -8.84 9.33
N ALA A 198 5.81 -9.27 8.09
CA ALA A 198 5.09 -8.44 7.11
C ALA A 198 3.67 -8.07 7.59
N LYS A 199 2.97 -9.00 8.27
CA LYS A 199 1.66 -8.74 8.86
C LYS A 199 1.78 -7.69 9.97
N TYR A 200 2.75 -7.85 10.87
CA TYR A 200 2.97 -6.91 11.97
C TYR A 200 3.39 -5.53 11.49
N LEU A 201 4.31 -5.42 10.53
CA LEU A 201 4.72 -4.11 10.00
C LEU A 201 3.56 -3.39 9.31
N ARG A 202 2.72 -4.10 8.53
CA ARG A 202 1.51 -3.51 7.95
C ARG A 202 0.49 -3.11 8.99
N GLY A 203 0.22 -3.97 9.96
CA GLY A 203 -0.71 -3.68 11.05
C GLY A 203 -0.23 -2.52 11.92
N GLY A 204 1.08 -2.45 12.17
CA GLY A 204 1.76 -1.37 12.86
C GLY A 204 1.59 -0.05 12.12
N LEU A 205 1.94 -0.03 10.82
CA LEU A 205 1.75 1.14 9.95
C LEU A 205 0.29 1.60 9.99
N ALA A 206 -0.67 0.70 9.79
CA ALA A 206 -2.10 1.04 9.81
C ALA A 206 -2.54 1.64 11.14
N LYS A 207 -2.10 1.05 12.26
CA LYS A 207 -2.41 1.55 13.62
C LYS A 207 -1.78 2.93 13.89
N ILE A 208 -0.65 3.27 13.26
CA ILE A 208 -0.03 4.61 13.37
C ILE A 208 -0.44 5.58 12.25
N GLY A 209 -1.39 5.20 11.40
CA GLY A 209 -1.99 6.06 10.37
C GLY A 209 -1.36 5.99 8.98
N PHE A 210 -0.54 4.98 8.68
CA PHE A 210 0.03 4.72 7.35
C PHE A 210 -0.55 3.46 6.71
N HIS A 211 -0.89 3.51 5.43
CA HIS A 211 -1.34 2.34 4.67
C HIS A 211 -0.37 2.03 3.52
N VAL A 212 0.07 0.77 3.42
CA VAL A 212 0.89 0.28 2.30
C VAL A 212 -0.05 -0.32 1.26
N VAL A 213 -0.26 0.38 0.15
CA VAL A 213 -1.04 -0.15 -0.98
C VAL A 213 -0.22 -1.26 -1.64
N SER A 214 -0.73 -2.49 -1.62
CA SER A 214 -0.16 -3.57 -2.43
C SER A 214 -0.62 -3.38 -3.88
N GLU A 215 0.33 -3.23 -4.82
CA GLU A 215 0.07 -3.15 -6.27
C GLU A 215 -0.80 -4.28 -6.81
N ARG A 216 -0.91 -5.42 -6.10
CA ARG A 216 -1.80 -6.53 -6.49
C ARG A 216 -3.29 -6.17 -6.46
N ALA A 217 -3.72 -5.22 -5.64
CA ALA A 217 -5.13 -4.82 -5.57
C ALA A 217 -5.54 -3.93 -6.75
N SER A 218 -4.61 -3.14 -7.29
CA SER A 218 -4.87 -2.17 -8.36
C SER A 218 -5.18 -2.84 -9.71
N ASN A 219 -4.65 -4.04 -9.96
CA ASN A 219 -4.86 -4.77 -11.22
C ASN A 219 -6.09 -5.68 -11.23
N SER A 220 -6.84 -5.81 -10.12
CA SER A 220 -8.00 -6.72 -10.04
C SER A 220 -9.37 -6.03 -10.21
N MET A 221 -9.43 -4.69 -10.25
CA MET A 221 -10.69 -3.94 -10.43
C MET A 221 -10.88 -3.35 -11.83
N ALA A 222 -9.95 -3.56 -12.75
CA ALA A 222 -10.06 -3.10 -14.13
C ALA A 222 -10.65 -4.19 -15.06
N ALA A 223 -11.92 -4.56 -14.87
CA ALA A 223 -12.76 -5.10 -15.93
C ALA A 223 -14.25 -5.15 -15.53
N PRO A 224 -15.09 -4.26 -16.07
CA PRO A 224 -16.43 -4.63 -16.47
C PRO A 224 -16.46 -4.80 -17.99
N ALA A 225 -16.65 -6.04 -18.44
CA ALA A 225 -16.98 -6.36 -19.81
C ALA A 225 -18.32 -5.68 -20.17
N ILE A 226 -18.27 -4.70 -21.07
CA ILE A 226 -19.46 -4.15 -21.72
C ILE A 226 -19.79 -5.09 -22.90
N THR A 227 -20.62 -6.10 -22.67
CA THR A 227 -21.35 -6.77 -23.75
C THR A 227 -22.61 -5.94 -24.06
N LYS A 228 -22.54 -5.11 -25.10
CA LYS A 228 -23.73 -4.52 -25.72
C LYS A 228 -24.43 -5.60 -26.54
N HIS A 229 -25.67 -5.91 -26.16
CA HIS A 229 -26.68 -6.45 -27.06
C HIS A 229 -26.98 -5.42 -28.15
N SER A 230 -26.89 -5.83 -29.41
CA SER A 230 -27.70 -5.26 -30.50
C SER A 230 -27.90 -6.33 -31.56
N ASP A 231 -28.98 -7.09 -31.41
CA ASP A 231 -29.61 -7.84 -32.49
C ASP A 231 -30.32 -6.83 -33.41
N ALA A 232 -29.88 -6.73 -34.66
CA ALA A 232 -30.72 -6.34 -35.81
C ALA A 232 -29.94 -6.47 -37.13
N CYS A 233 -30.13 -7.60 -37.80
CA CYS A 233 -30.25 -7.70 -39.25
C CYS A 233 -31.64 -8.32 -39.49
N PRO A 234 -32.38 -8.02 -40.59
CA PRO A 234 -31.84 -8.24 -41.93
C PRO A 234 -32.37 -7.37 -43.11
N ASN A 235 -31.59 -7.44 -44.20
CA ASN A 235 -31.96 -7.71 -45.60
C ASN A 235 -32.27 -6.61 -46.66
N LEU A 236 -31.48 -6.74 -47.75
CA LEU A 236 -31.78 -6.76 -49.21
C LEU A 236 -31.86 -5.45 -50.04
N GLY A 237 -31.11 -5.45 -51.16
CA GLY A 237 -31.22 -4.48 -52.28
C GLY A 237 -29.87 -4.12 -52.94
N VAL A 238 -29.14 -5.03 -53.61
CA VAL A 238 -29.01 -5.23 -55.08
C VAL A 238 -28.32 -4.08 -55.88
N PHE A 239 -27.48 -4.49 -56.85
CA PHE A 239 -26.78 -3.80 -57.96
C PHE A 239 -25.33 -3.38 -57.67
N SER A 240 -24.30 -4.12 -58.11
CA SER A 240 -23.78 -4.38 -59.47
C SER A 240 -22.96 -3.22 -60.05
N ASP A 241 -21.78 -3.58 -60.60
CA ASP A 241 -21.11 -2.94 -61.75
C ASP A 241 -20.44 -1.56 -61.51
N LEU A 242 -19.31 -1.14 -62.11
CA LEU A 242 -18.35 -1.68 -63.06
C LEU A 242 -17.27 -0.56 -63.25
N LEU A 243 -15.99 -0.94 -63.38
CA LEU A 243 -14.96 -0.34 -64.26
C LEU A 243 -14.44 1.14 -64.15
N ILE A 244 -13.10 1.18 -64.17
CA ILE A 244 -12.17 2.03 -64.98
C ILE A 244 -11.87 3.47 -64.55
N GLY A 245 -10.55 3.75 -64.51
CA GLY A 245 -9.96 4.98 -65.03
C GLY A 245 -9.03 5.67 -64.03
N SER A 246 -7.71 5.51 -64.10
CA SER A 246 -6.79 6.39 -64.86
C SER A 246 -6.72 7.80 -64.24
N GLN A 247 -5.60 8.30 -63.70
CA GLN A 247 -4.43 8.74 -64.45
C GLN A 247 -3.31 9.21 -63.48
N ILE A 248 -2.07 8.90 -63.85
CA ILE A 248 -0.84 9.69 -63.58
C ILE A 248 -0.66 10.58 -64.83
N PRO A 249 -0.38 11.90 -64.72
CA PRO A 249 1.00 12.44 -64.82
C PRO A 249 1.19 13.74 -63.99
N TYR A 250 2.35 14.35 -63.73
CA TYR A 250 3.71 14.40 -64.29
C TYR A 250 4.72 14.52 -63.13
#